data_AF-A0A522CDT5-F1
#
_entry.id   AF-A0A522CDT5-F1
#
_cell.length_a   1.000
_cell.length_b   1.000
_cell.length_c   1.000
_cell.angle_alpha   90.00
_cell.angle_beta   90.00
_cell.angle_gamma   90.00
#
_symmetry.space_group_name_H-M   'P 1'
#
loop_
_entity.id
_entity.type
_entity.pdbx_description
1 polymer ?
#
loop_
_entity_poly.entity_id
_entity_poly.type
_entity_poly.pdbx_seq_one_letter_code
_entity_poly.pdbx_strand_id
1 'polypeptide(L)' 'MRKGYIHIYTGNSKGKTTAALGLGLRAMGAGLRVFVGQFVKKRICSEHKALERFRDLITVRQYGTGFIMGKKPASSA' A
#
# COMPACT_ATOMS: atom_id res chain seq x y z
N MET A 1 -23.38 -4.76 12.20
CA MET A 1 -22.08 -4.27 11.70
C MET A 1 -21.09 -5.42 11.66
N ARG A 2 -20.30 -5.59 10.59
CA ARG A 2 -19.19 -6.58 10.57
C ARG A 2 -17.98 -6.00 11.31
N LYS A 3 -17.29 -6.84 12.07
CA LYS A 3 -16.10 -6.47 12.84
C LYS A 3 -14.89 -6.29 11.91
N GLY A 4 -14.20 -5.16 12.02
CA GLY A 4 -12.93 -4.91 11.34
C GLY A 4 -11.74 -5.38 12.16
N TYR A 5 -10.67 -5.81 11.49
CA TYR A 5 -9.41 -6.28 12.12
C TYR A 5 -8.21 -5.53 11.57
N ILE A 6 -7.13 -5.47 12.35
CA ILE A 6 -5.87 -4.82 12.00
C ILE A 6 -4.80 -5.90 11.84
N HIS A 7 -4.13 -5.92 10.68
CA HIS A 7 -3.01 -6.82 10.41
C HIS A 7 -1.71 -6.04 10.46
N ILE A 8 -0.75 -6.51 11.25
CA ILE A 8 0.58 -5.90 11.38
C ILE A 8 1.61 -6.88 10.83
N TYR A 9 2.20 -6.54 9.69
CA TYR A 9 3.33 -7.26 9.11
C TYR A 9 4.63 -6.55 9.49
N THR A 10 5.38 -7.09 10.46
CA THR A 10 6.63 -6.53 10.99
C THR A 10 7.82 -7.49 10.85
N GLY A 11 9.00 -7.09 11.30
CA GLY A 11 10.27 -7.84 11.19
C GLY A 11 11.13 -7.43 10.00
N ASN A 12 12.37 -7.93 9.93
CA ASN A 12 13.36 -7.53 8.92
C ASN A 12 13.28 -8.32 7.60
N SER A 13 12.44 -9.35 7.55
CA SER A 13 12.29 -10.26 6.41
C SER A 13 11.70 -9.56 5.17
N LYS A 14 12.06 -10.06 3.98
CA LYS A 14 11.38 -9.68 2.73
C LYS A 14 9.94 -10.23 2.75
N GLY A 15 9.00 -9.54 2.10
CA GLY A 15 7.63 -10.03 1.90
C GLY A 15 6.50 -9.29 2.64
N LYS A 16 6.80 -8.37 3.57
CA LYS A 16 5.76 -7.59 4.30
C LYS A 16 4.81 -6.85 3.36
N THR A 17 5.36 -6.11 2.39
CA THR A 17 4.57 -5.40 1.38
C THR A 17 3.77 -6.36 0.51
N THR A 18 4.38 -7.48 0.11
CA THR A 18 3.74 -8.51 -0.72
C THR A 18 2.54 -9.16 0.00
N ALA A 19 2.67 -9.45 1.30
CA ALA A 19 1.57 -9.98 2.11
C ALA A 19 0.38 -9.00 2.19
N ALA A 20 0.66 -7.71 2.42
CA ALA A 20 -0.37 -6.67 2.44
C ALA A 20 -1.05 -6.51 1.07
N LEU A 21 -0.28 -6.53 -0.02
CA LEU A 21 -0.83 -6.47 -1.38
C LEU A 21 -1.66 -7.71 -1.73
N GLY A 22 -1.22 -8.91 -1.34
CA GLY A 22 -1.97 -10.14 -1.55
C GLY A 22 -3.32 -10.16 -0.82
N LEU A 23 -3.38 -9.59 0.40
CA LEU A 23 -4.64 -9.40 1.12
C LEU A 23 -5.57 -8.42 0.40
N GLY A 24 -5.02 -7.31 -0.10
CA GLY A 24 -5.77 -6.37 -0.94
C GLY A 24 -6.31 -7.04 -2.21
N LEU A 25 -5.49 -7.84 -2.89
CA LEU A 25 -5.92 -8.59 -4.07
C LEU A 25 -7.07 -9.56 -3.76
N ARG A 26 -6.99 -10.27 -2.64
CA ARG A 26 -8.09 -11.13 -2.16
C ARG A 26 -9.37 -10.34 -1.90
N ALA A 27 -9.26 -9.16 -1.28
CA ALA A 27 -10.42 -8.30 -1.03
C ALA A 27 -11.06 -7.79 -2.33
N MET A 28 -10.23 -7.37 -3.30
CA MET A 28 -10.71 -6.97 -4.64
C MET A 28 -11.42 -8.12 -5.36
N GLY A 29 -10.88 -9.35 -5.29
CA GLY A 29 -11.53 -10.53 -5.86
C GLY A 29 -12.89 -10.85 -5.24
N ALA A 30 -13.16 -10.36 -4.03
CA ALA A 30 -14.46 -10.45 -3.37
C ALA A 30 -15.36 -9.21 -3.63
N GLY A 31 -14.99 -8.33 -4.56
CA GLY A 31 -15.75 -7.12 -4.91
C GLY A 31 -15.60 -5.96 -3.93
N LEU A 32 -14.62 -6.02 -3.01
CA LEU A 32 -14.37 -4.94 -2.06
C LEU A 32 -13.42 -3.88 -2.64
N ARG A 33 -13.63 -2.63 -2.24
CA ARG A 33 -12.74 -1.51 -2.61
C ARG A 33 -11.53 -1.49 -1.69
N VAL A 34 -10.34 -1.29 -2.27
CA VAL A 34 -9.05 -1.31 -1.58
C VAL A 34 -8.31 0.01 -1.77
N PHE A 35 -7.71 0.51 -0.69
CA PHE A 35 -6.84 1.67 -0.73
C PHE A 35 -5.43 1.30 -0.28
N VAL A 36 -4.41 1.69 -1.04
CA VAL A 36 -2.99 1.47 -0.73
C VAL A 36 -2.29 2.81 -0.61
N GLY A 37 -1.82 3.13 0.60
CA GLY A 37 -0.98 4.30 0.88
C GLY A 37 0.49 3.90 1.06
N GLN A 38 1.38 4.43 0.22
CA GLN A 38 2.82 4.23 0.35
C GLN A 38 3.50 5.52 0.80
N PHE A 39 4.10 5.50 1.99
CA PHE A 39 4.69 6.69 2.60
C PHE A 39 6.19 6.85 2.33
N VAL A 40 6.93 5.75 2.13
CA VAL A 40 8.40 5.81 2.03
C VAL A 40 8.92 5.69 0.60
N LYS A 41 8.37 4.77 -0.20
CA LYS A 41 8.88 4.48 -1.56
C LYS A 41 8.12 5.30 -2.62
N LYS A 42 8.84 6.11 -3.42
CA LYS A 42 8.36 6.78 -4.65
C LYS A 42 8.69 5.99 -5.94
N ARG A 43 8.82 4.66 -5.86
CA ARG A 43 9.20 3.85 -7.04
C ARG A 43 7.98 3.14 -7.61
N ILE A 44 7.75 3.30 -8.90
CA ILE A 44 6.75 2.51 -9.64
C ILE A 44 7.33 1.11 -9.84
N CYS A 45 6.88 0.16 -9.02
CA CYS A 45 7.14 -1.26 -9.21
C CYS A 45 6.16 -1.87 -10.24
N SER A 46 6.50 -3.04 -10.80
CA SER A 46 5.62 -3.81 -11.69
C SER A 46 4.26 -4.15 -11.03
N GLU A 47 4.23 -4.27 -9.71
CA GLU A 47 3.00 -4.41 -8.91
C GLU A 47 2.00 -3.28 -9.19
N HIS A 48 2.45 -2.02 -9.34
CA HIS A 48 1.57 -0.90 -9.63
C HIS A 48 0.93 -1.02 -11.01
N LYS A 49 1.70 -1.42 -12.03
CA LYS A 49 1.19 -1.65 -13.39
C LYS A 49 0.15 -2.77 -13.45
N ALA A 50 0.30 -3.80 -12.62
CA ALA A 50 -0.70 -4.87 -12.53
C ALA A 50 -1.98 -4.36 -11.85
N LEU A 51 -1.86 -3.57 -10.79
CA LEU A 51 -2.99 -2.99 -10.06
C LEU A 51 -3.77 -1.96 -10.89
N GLU A 52 -3.15 -1.33 -11.88
CA GLU A 52 -3.83 -0.46 -12.83
C GLU A 52 -4.92 -1.17 -13.66
N ARG A 53 -4.89 -2.50 -13.77
CA ARG A 53 -5.98 -3.26 -14.42
C ARG A 53 -7.24 -3.32 -13.56
N PHE A 54 -7.14 -2.95 -12.30
CA PHE A 54 -8.22 -2.98 -11.31
C PHE A 54 -8.56 -1.58 -10.79
N ARG A 55 -8.33 -0.53 -11.58
CA ARG A 55 -8.50 0.89 -11.18
C ARG A 55 -9.85 1.21 -10.55
N ASP A 56 -10.91 0.47 -10.91
CA ASP A 56 -12.25 0.66 -10.34
C ASP A 56 -12.35 0.16 -8.88
N LEU A 57 -11.50 -0.80 -8.51
CA LEU A 57 -11.51 -1.47 -7.20
C LEU A 57 -10.33 -1.05 -6.31
N ILE A 58 -9.24 -0.54 -6.88
CA ILE A 58 -8.07 -0.12 -6.12
C ILE A 58 -7.64 1.31 -6.39
N THR A 59 -7.39 2.03 -5.30
CA THR A 59 -6.71 3.33 -5.33
C THR A 59 -5.34 3.19 -4.70
N VAL A 60 -4.30 3.53 -5.44
CA VAL A 60 -2.92 3.55 -4.93
C VAL A 60 -2.42 4.99 -4.87
N ARG A 61 -2.03 5.44 -3.68
CA ARG A 61 -1.44 6.78 -3.48
C ARG A 61 -0.03 6.67 -2.90
N GLN A 62 0.90 7.32 -3.58
CA GLN A 62 2.28 7.45 -3.13
C GLN A 62 2.47 8.84 -2.52
N TYR A 63 2.65 8.89 -1.20
CA TYR A 63 2.81 10.15 -0.47
C TYR A 63 4.27 10.59 -0.41
N GLY A 64 5.22 9.66 -0.54
CA GLY A 64 6.60 9.95 -0.96
C GLY A 64 7.47 10.85 -0.09
N THR A 65 6.96 11.38 1.03
CA THR A 65 7.69 12.18 2.02
C THR A 65 7.55 11.50 3.38
N GLY A 66 8.18 10.34 3.50
CA GLY A 66 7.92 9.38 4.58
C GLY A 66 8.06 9.92 6.01
N PHE A 67 7.46 9.18 6.94
CA PHE A 67 7.75 9.28 8.38
C PHE A 67 9.11 8.64 8.67
N ILE A 68 10.18 9.28 8.19
CA ILE A 68 11.55 8.88 8.53
C ILE A 68 11.87 9.58 9.85
N MET A 69 11.91 8.82 10.94
CA MET A 69 12.39 9.31 12.23
C MET A 69 13.76 10.00 12.02
N GLY A 70 13.83 11.31 12.27
CA GLY A 70 15.06 12.10 12.21
C GLY A 70 15.36 12.86 10.91
N LYS A 71 14.54 12.77 9.84
CA LYS A 71 14.70 13.66 8.67
C LYS A 71 13.53 14.63 8.55
N LYS A 72 13.83 15.94 8.58
CA LYS A 72 12.85 16.98 8.21
C LYS A 72 12.26 16.63 6.83
N PRO A 73 10.93 16.72 6.65
CA PRO A 73 10.33 16.52 5.34
C PRO A 73 10.98 17.49 4.37
N ALA A 74 11.52 16.96 3.27
CA ALA A 74 12.05 17.80 2.21
C ALA A 74 10.89 18.61 1.63
N SER A 75 10.97 19.93 1.78
CA SER A 75 10.03 20.91 1.23
C SER A 75 9.74 20.58 -0.23
N SER A 76 8.51 20.18 -0.52
CA SER A 76 7.99 20.10 -1.88
C SER A 76 7.78 21.53 -2.38
N ALA A 77 8.68 22.00 -3.26
CA ALA A 77 8.40 23.09 -4.19
C ALA A 77 7.46 22.59 -5.29
#